data_AF-A0A7W1UT48-F1
#
_entry.id   AF-A0A7W1UT48-F1
#
_cell.length_a   1.000
_cell.length_b   1.000
_cell.length_c   1.000
_cell.angle_alpha   90.00
_cell.angle_beta   90.00
_cell.angle_gamma   90.00
#
_symmetry.space_group_name_H-M   'P 1'
#
loop_
_entity.id
_entity.type
_entity.pdbx_description
1 polymer ?
#
loop_
_entity_poly.entity_id
_entity_poly.type
_entity_poly.pdbx_seq_one_letter_code
_entity_poly.pdbx_strand_id
1 'polypeptide(L)'
;MTERLDQYQRQHRWAGFPIAVVYKFYDDQGTYLAALITYYGFLSLFPLLLLLASVLGFVLQGNPELQQRILDSTLSQFPIIGDELSDPQGLRGSGIALVVGGLVAIYGALGVAQALQNAMNIAWAVPRHRRPNPLRMRMRSMRIIATAGLAVMLTTVLSALGGSASAFGADLSNGVALAAMVSAVLVNAAVFVLAFRISTAQQLTVREVAPGALLAAVLWQLLQLSGTAYLGSVFKGAGTTYGVFALVLGLLAWIFFAAAALVLCVEINVVHTKRLYPRSLLTPFTDNVNLTGADQRAYSDAATAQGFKGFQAVDVSFDHDGQNATARRHGNAVPGGASTVAGMSDRSVVPFGSWPTEITSTRLVESAARLGEVAVGTDGSVWWAEARPSEMGRSVVVRRSPDGVVSDVVPAGVNVRTRVHEYGGGAWWLVGTAGGDELWFTEYADQRLYRSSAGAD
;
A
#
# COMPACT_ATOMS: atom_id res chain seq x y z
N MET A 1 -14.09 30.00 -10.06
CA MET A 1 -13.44 30.02 -8.72
C MET A 1 -12.19 29.14 -8.70
N THR A 2 -12.28 27.92 -9.22
CA THR A 2 -11.16 26.97 -9.37
C THR A 2 -9.96 27.52 -10.15
N GLU A 3 -10.17 28.18 -11.29
CA GLU A 3 -9.07 28.77 -12.07
C GLU A 3 -8.30 29.88 -11.32
N ARG A 4 -8.99 30.69 -10.50
CA ARG A 4 -8.34 31.72 -9.69
C ARG A 4 -7.48 31.11 -8.58
N LEU A 5 -7.94 30.02 -7.96
CA LEU A 5 -7.18 29.27 -6.97
C LEU A 5 -5.97 28.56 -7.60
N ASP A 6 -6.15 28.00 -8.80
CA ASP A 6 -5.07 27.36 -9.57
C ASP A 6 -4.01 28.39 -9.97
N GLN A 7 -4.42 29.56 -10.46
CA GLN A 7 -3.51 30.66 -10.77
C GLN A 7 -2.78 31.17 -9.52
N TYR A 8 -3.48 31.31 -8.39
CA TYR A 8 -2.88 31.72 -7.12
C TYR A 8 -1.82 30.74 -6.63
N GLN A 9 -2.14 29.45 -6.63
CA GLN A 9 -1.23 28.36 -6.26
C GLN A 9 0.01 28.32 -7.17
N ARG A 10 -0.16 28.58 -8.47
CA ARG A 10 0.93 28.62 -9.46
C ARG A 10 1.87 29.80 -9.24
N GLN A 11 1.36 30.94 -8.81
CA GLN A 11 2.15 32.14 -8.51
C GLN A 11 2.89 32.03 -7.16
N HIS A 12 2.31 31.33 -6.19
CA HIS A 12 2.81 31.26 -4.83
C HIS A 12 3.45 29.90 -4.51
N ARG A 13 4.79 29.86 -4.53
CA ARG A 13 5.56 28.62 -4.25
C ARG A 13 5.21 27.98 -2.91
N TRP A 14 4.87 28.77 -1.90
CA TRP A 14 4.50 28.29 -0.57
C TRP A 14 3.17 27.51 -0.55
N ALA A 15 2.25 27.80 -1.49
CA ALA A 15 1.01 27.05 -1.67
C ALA A 15 1.20 25.88 -2.64
N GLY A 16 1.93 26.10 -3.74
CA GLY A 16 2.16 25.07 -4.76
C GLY A 16 3.00 23.89 -4.29
N PHE A 17 3.99 24.12 -3.42
CA PHE A 17 4.88 23.06 -2.95
C PHE A 17 4.18 22.01 -2.07
N PRO A 18 3.44 22.36 -1.00
CA PRO A 18 2.71 21.37 -0.20
C PRO A 18 1.68 20.59 -1.00
N ILE A 19 0.97 21.25 -1.92
CA ILE A 19 -0.02 20.60 -2.78
C ILE A 19 0.64 19.56 -3.70
N ALA A 20 1.78 19.90 -4.30
CA ALA A 20 2.53 18.97 -5.13
C ALA A 20 3.01 17.74 -4.33
N VAL A 21 3.43 17.93 -3.08
CA VAL A 21 3.81 16.83 -2.17
C VAL A 21 2.62 15.92 -1.89
N VAL A 22 1.46 16.48 -1.57
CA VAL A 22 0.24 15.70 -1.33
C VAL A 22 -0.14 14.91 -2.59
N TYR A 23 -0.16 15.56 -3.76
CA TYR A 23 -0.49 14.87 -5.01
C TYR A 23 0.49 13.75 -5.31
N LYS A 24 1.79 13.99 -5.14
CA LYS A 24 2.79 12.95 -5.34
C LYS A 24 2.62 11.78 -4.35
N PHE A 25 2.33 12.08 -3.08
CA PHE A 25 2.06 11.05 -2.07
C PHE A 25 0.88 10.17 -2.46
N TYR A 26 -0.17 10.72 -3.06
CA TYR A 26 -1.29 9.91 -3.58
C TYR A 26 -0.95 9.18 -4.88
N ASP A 27 -0.27 9.84 -5.83
CA ASP A 27 0.15 9.24 -7.11
C ASP A 27 1.01 7.98 -6.89
N ASP A 28 1.93 8.02 -5.92
CA ASP A 28 2.82 6.90 -5.57
C ASP A 28 2.21 5.92 -4.57
N GLN A 29 0.94 6.09 -4.21
CA GLN A 29 0.24 5.27 -3.23
C GLN A 29 0.92 5.24 -1.86
N GLY A 30 1.37 6.40 -1.38
CA GLY A 30 2.11 6.59 -0.13
C GLY A 30 1.44 5.95 1.09
N THR A 31 0.11 5.95 1.17
CA THR A 31 -0.66 5.25 2.21
C THR A 31 -0.42 3.73 2.18
N TYR A 32 -0.40 3.11 1.00
CA TYR A 32 -0.10 1.68 0.86
C TYR A 32 1.37 1.38 1.17
N LEU A 33 2.29 2.27 0.80
CA LEU A 33 3.70 2.15 1.17
C LEU A 33 3.89 2.21 2.69
N ALA A 34 3.21 3.15 3.36
CA ALA A 34 3.21 3.27 4.81
C ALA A 34 2.60 2.03 5.47
N ALA A 35 1.48 1.51 4.95
CA ALA A 35 0.87 0.28 5.42
C ALA A 35 1.79 -0.93 5.29
N LEU A 36 2.55 -1.04 4.19
CA LEU A 36 3.52 -2.12 3.98
C LEU A 36 4.66 -2.05 5.01
N ILE A 37 5.22 -0.86 5.25
CA ILE A 37 6.23 -0.64 6.28
C ILE A 37 5.67 -0.99 7.68
N THR A 38 4.42 -0.60 7.94
CA THR A 38 3.73 -0.87 9.21
C THR A 38 3.52 -2.35 9.43
N TYR A 39 3.05 -3.08 8.41
CA TYR A 39 2.84 -4.52 8.49
C TYR A 39 4.12 -5.26 8.86
N TYR A 40 5.22 -5.01 8.14
CA TYR A 40 6.50 -5.62 8.45
C TYR A 40 7.07 -5.11 9.78
N GLY A 41 6.86 -3.84 10.12
CA GLY A 41 7.30 -3.23 11.37
C GLY A 41 6.66 -3.90 12.57
N PHE A 42 5.33 -4.00 12.55
CA PHE A 42 4.55 -4.67 13.58
C PHE A 42 4.91 -6.15 13.71
N LEU A 43 4.99 -6.88 12.58
CA LEU A 43 5.38 -8.29 12.59
C LEU A 43 6.80 -8.51 13.14
N SER A 44 7.72 -7.56 12.93
CA SER A 44 9.08 -7.63 13.45
C SER A 44 9.19 -7.44 14.96
N LEU A 45 8.13 -6.95 15.62
CA LEU A 45 8.13 -6.77 17.07
C LEU A 45 8.15 -8.10 17.82
N PHE A 46 7.38 -9.10 17.40
CA PHE A 46 7.32 -10.39 18.12
C PHE A 46 8.70 -11.07 18.22
N PRO A 47 9.44 -11.23 17.11
CA PRO A 47 10.78 -11.80 17.19
C PRO A 47 11.77 -10.91 17.97
N LEU A 48 11.62 -9.58 17.88
CA LEU A 48 12.46 -8.65 18.64
C LEU A 48 12.21 -8.76 20.15
N LEU A 49 10.95 -8.97 20.56
CA LEU A 49 10.58 -9.21 21.96
C LEU A 49 11.14 -10.54 22.46
N LEU A 50 11.07 -11.61 21.67
CA LEU A 50 11.70 -12.90 22.01
C LEU A 50 13.22 -12.80 22.14
N LEU A 51 13.86 -12.05 21.23
CA LEU A 51 15.29 -11.77 21.31
C LEU A 51 15.62 -10.95 22.56
N LEU A 52 14.84 -9.92 22.87
CA LEU A 52 15.00 -9.11 24.08
C LEU A 52 14.86 -9.96 25.34
N ALA A 53 13.82 -10.79 25.43
CA ALA A 53 13.59 -11.71 26.53
C ALA A 53 14.77 -12.69 26.70
N SER A 54 15.27 -13.27 25.59
CA SER A 54 16.43 -14.16 25.60
C SER A 54 17.70 -13.46 26.09
N VAL A 55 17.96 -12.23 25.62
CA VAL A 55 19.12 -11.42 26.04
C VAL A 55 18.99 -11.04 27.51
N LEU A 56 17.82 -10.60 27.96
CA LEU A 56 17.56 -10.29 29.37
C LEU A 56 17.77 -11.51 30.25
N GLY A 57 17.25 -12.68 29.85
CA GLY A 57 17.45 -13.92 30.58
C GLY A 57 18.93 -14.28 30.75
N PHE A 58 19.75 -14.06 29.71
CA PHE A 58 21.19 -14.28 29.78
C PHE A 58 21.93 -13.22 30.63
N VAL A 59 21.60 -11.94 30.48
CA VAL A 59 22.26 -10.83 31.20
C VAL A 59 21.89 -10.80 32.68
N LEU A 60 20.64 -11.15 33.01
CA LEU A 60 20.14 -11.21 34.38
C LEU A 60 20.56 -12.50 35.10
N GLN A 61 21.08 -13.48 34.36
CA GLN A 61 21.58 -14.73 34.92
C GLN A 61 22.70 -14.44 35.93
N GLY A 62 22.38 -14.52 37.22
CA GLY A 62 23.31 -14.25 38.33
C GLY A 62 23.15 -12.90 39.04
N ASN A 63 22.20 -12.04 38.64
CA ASN A 63 21.92 -10.76 39.31
C ASN A 63 20.45 -10.64 39.75
N PRO A 64 20.04 -11.28 40.86
CA PRO A 64 18.65 -11.31 41.32
C PRO A 64 18.08 -9.92 41.67
N GLU A 65 18.90 -8.98 42.12
CA GLU A 65 18.48 -7.60 42.38
C GLU A 65 18.08 -6.85 41.09
N LEU A 66 18.83 -7.03 40.00
CA LEU A 66 18.51 -6.42 38.70
C LEU A 66 17.25 -7.05 38.10
N GLN A 67 17.06 -8.35 38.30
CA GLN A 67 15.86 -9.06 37.87
C GLN A 67 14.61 -8.51 38.57
N GLN A 68 14.64 -8.33 39.89
CA GLN A 68 13.52 -7.72 40.63
C GLN A 68 13.22 -6.30 40.16
N ARG A 69 14.24 -5.46 39.93
CA ARG A 69 14.03 -4.10 39.41
C ARG A 69 13.38 -4.06 38.02
N ILE A 70 13.64 -5.04 37.17
CA ILE A 70 13.02 -5.14 35.85
C ILE A 70 11.60 -5.71 35.94
N LEU A 71 11.36 -6.68 36.82
CA LEU A 71 10.02 -7.23 37.09
C LEU A 71 9.09 -6.16 37.68
N ASP A 72 9.61 -5.29 38.54
CA ASP A 72 8.87 -4.15 39.10
C ASP A 72 8.71 -2.99 38.11
N SER A 73 9.33 -3.06 36.92
CA SER A 73 9.23 -2.04 35.88
C SER A 73 8.03 -2.28 34.95
N THR A 74 7.71 -1.28 34.13
CA THR A 74 6.66 -1.36 33.08
C THR A 74 6.89 -2.50 32.08
N LEU A 75 8.09 -3.09 32.01
CA LEU A 75 8.40 -4.21 31.12
C LEU A 75 7.63 -5.50 31.48
N SER A 76 7.26 -5.70 32.75
CA SER A 76 6.46 -6.87 33.17
C SER A 76 5.02 -6.85 32.66
N GLN A 77 4.55 -5.69 32.18
CA GLN A 77 3.20 -5.52 31.65
C GLN A 77 3.05 -6.00 30.19
N PHE A 78 4.15 -6.32 29.52
CA PHE A 78 4.09 -6.88 28.16
C PHE A 78 3.77 -8.39 28.23
N PRO A 79 2.67 -8.85 27.60
CA PRO A 79 2.14 -10.22 27.78
C PRO A 79 3.13 -11.36 27.50
N ILE A 80 4.14 -11.14 26.64
CA ILE A 80 5.13 -12.17 26.29
C ILE A 80 6.30 -12.17 27.28
N ILE A 81 6.64 -11.00 27.83
CA ILE A 81 7.82 -10.80 28.67
C ILE A 81 7.48 -11.14 30.13
N GLY A 82 6.31 -10.72 30.62
CA GLY A 82 5.89 -10.94 32.01
C GLY A 82 5.82 -12.41 32.41
N ASP A 83 5.18 -13.25 31.59
CA ASP A 83 5.00 -14.67 31.90
C ASP A 83 6.33 -15.45 31.86
N GLU A 84 7.22 -15.11 30.92
CA GLU A 84 8.49 -15.81 30.72
C GLU A 84 9.59 -15.36 31.73
N LEU A 85 9.53 -14.12 32.23
CA LEU A 85 10.42 -13.62 33.30
C LEU A 85 9.95 -13.93 34.72
N SER A 86 8.65 -14.20 34.92
CA SER A 86 8.10 -14.54 36.24
C SER A 86 8.34 -16.00 36.64
N ASP A 87 8.70 -16.87 35.68
CA ASP A 87 9.07 -18.25 35.96
C ASP A 87 10.57 -18.36 36.33
N PRO A 88 10.92 -18.72 37.58
CA PRO A 88 12.32 -18.88 38.01
C PRO A 88 13.08 -19.99 37.28
N GLN A 89 12.38 -20.92 36.61
CA GLN A 89 13.00 -21.96 35.77
C GLN A 89 13.02 -21.60 34.27
N GLY A 90 12.25 -20.60 33.83
CA GLY A 90 12.18 -20.13 32.44
C GLY A 90 13.40 -19.32 31.97
N LEU A 91 14.14 -18.72 32.92
CA LEU A 91 15.30 -17.85 32.64
C LEU A 91 16.63 -18.59 32.45
N ARG A 92 16.62 -19.88 32.13
CA ARG A 92 17.82 -20.53 31.57
C ARG A 92 17.93 -20.13 30.11
N GLY A 93 18.69 -19.06 29.85
CA GLY A 93 19.01 -18.62 28.49
C GLY A 93 19.50 -19.78 27.63
N SER A 94 18.61 -20.33 26.81
CA SER A 94 18.97 -21.37 25.87
C SER A 94 19.70 -20.70 24.71
N GLY A 95 20.99 -21.04 24.54
CA GLY A 95 21.76 -20.53 23.41
C GLY A 95 21.09 -20.82 22.06
N ILE A 96 20.32 -21.91 21.98
CA ILE A 96 19.49 -22.25 20.81
C ILE A 96 18.33 -21.26 20.66
N ALA A 97 17.62 -20.91 21.74
CA ALA A 97 16.54 -19.92 21.69
C ALA A 97 17.06 -18.53 21.29
N LEU A 98 18.24 -18.13 21.77
CA LEU A 98 18.89 -16.89 21.38
C LEU A 98 19.26 -16.87 19.89
N VAL A 99 19.83 -17.98 19.38
CA VAL A 99 20.20 -18.11 17.96
C VAL A 99 18.95 -18.12 17.08
N VAL A 100 17.94 -18.93 17.42
CA VAL A 100 16.69 -19.03 16.64
C VAL A 100 15.92 -17.71 16.69
N GLY A 101 15.72 -17.13 17.88
CA GLY A 101 15.07 -15.84 18.05
C GLY A 101 15.82 -14.71 17.33
N GLY A 102 17.15 -14.72 17.37
CA GLY A 102 17.99 -13.80 16.62
C GLY A 102 17.82 -13.93 15.11
N LEU A 103 17.79 -15.15 14.57
CA LEU A 103 17.55 -15.38 13.14
C LEU A 103 16.17 -14.91 12.69
N VAL A 104 15.12 -15.17 13.48
CA VAL A 104 13.75 -14.73 13.18
C VAL A 104 13.65 -13.19 13.30
N ALA A 105 14.31 -12.58 14.29
CA ALA A 105 14.35 -11.12 14.43
C ALA A 105 15.08 -10.44 13.28
N ILE A 106 16.21 -10.99 12.84
CA ILE A 106 16.92 -10.54 11.66
C ILE A 106 16.01 -10.64 10.43
N TYR A 107 15.28 -11.74 10.26
CA TYR A 107 14.34 -11.92 9.15
C TYR A 107 13.20 -10.89 9.17
N GLY A 108 12.61 -10.60 10.34
CA GLY A 108 11.60 -9.56 10.50
C GLY A 108 12.14 -8.17 10.17
N ALA A 109 13.30 -7.81 10.72
CA ALA A 109 13.97 -6.53 10.46
C ALA A 109 14.36 -6.35 8.99
N LEU A 110 14.77 -7.44 8.32
CA LEU A 110 15.02 -7.49 6.88
C LEU A 110 13.76 -7.09 6.10
N GLY A 111 12.58 -7.53 6.53
CA GLY A 111 11.29 -7.16 5.94
C GLY A 111 11.02 -5.66 6.00
N VAL A 112 11.20 -5.03 7.17
CA VAL A 112 11.03 -3.57 7.35
C VAL A 112 11.98 -2.79 6.44
N ALA A 113 13.26 -3.18 6.43
CA ALA A 113 14.26 -2.53 5.59
C ALA A 113 13.99 -2.74 4.08
N GLN A 114 13.40 -3.87 3.69
CA GLN A 114 12.97 -4.10 2.30
C GLN A 114 11.76 -3.24 1.93
N ALA A 115 10.78 -3.11 2.83
CA ALA A 115 9.62 -2.24 2.63
C ALA A 115 10.04 -0.77 2.49
N LEU A 116 10.97 -0.32 3.33
CA LEU A 116 11.55 1.03 3.23
C LEU A 116 12.30 1.22 1.90
N GLN A 117 13.11 0.24 1.48
CA GLN A 117 13.76 0.29 0.17
C GLN A 117 12.76 0.34 -0.98
N ASN A 118 11.66 -0.41 -0.90
CA ASN A 118 10.60 -0.38 -1.89
C ASN A 118 9.94 1.00 -1.97
N ALA A 119 9.58 1.58 -0.82
CA ALA A 119 9.01 2.93 -0.74
C ALA A 119 9.95 3.98 -1.36
N MET A 120 11.24 3.94 -1.01
CA MET A 120 12.24 4.82 -1.60
C MET A 120 12.39 4.65 -3.11
N ASN A 121 12.40 3.42 -3.61
CA ASN A 121 12.55 3.17 -5.04
C ASN A 121 11.29 3.58 -5.84
N ILE A 122 10.11 3.51 -5.22
CA ILE A 122 8.86 3.99 -5.83
C ILE A 122 8.84 5.52 -5.84
N ALA A 123 9.06 6.16 -4.68
CA ALA A 123 9.06 7.62 -4.55
C ALA A 123 10.04 8.31 -5.51
N TRP A 124 11.26 7.75 -5.66
CA TRP A 124 12.29 8.27 -6.57
C TRP A 124 12.10 7.85 -8.04
N ALA A 125 11.01 7.15 -8.37
CA ALA A 125 10.70 6.63 -9.70
C ALA A 125 11.84 5.80 -10.30
N VAL A 126 12.43 4.91 -9.50
CA VAL A 126 13.54 4.04 -9.93
C VAL A 126 13.01 2.94 -10.85
N PRO A 127 13.48 2.86 -12.11
CA PRO A 127 13.09 1.81 -13.04
C PRO A 127 13.37 0.41 -12.48
N ARG A 128 12.45 -0.54 -12.70
CA ARG A 128 12.55 -1.90 -12.13
C ARG A 128 13.87 -2.59 -12.48
N HIS A 129 14.37 -2.42 -13.70
CA HIS A 129 15.64 -3.01 -14.14
C HIS A 129 16.90 -2.44 -13.44
N ARG A 130 16.81 -1.25 -12.81
CA ARG A 130 17.91 -0.65 -12.04
C ARG A 130 17.84 -0.99 -10.55
N ARG A 131 16.75 -1.61 -10.10
CA ARG A 131 16.61 -2.02 -8.70
C ARG A 131 17.59 -3.17 -8.40
N PRO A 132 18.19 -3.22 -7.20
CA PRO A 132 19.18 -4.25 -6.87
C PRO A 132 18.60 -5.66 -6.95
N ASN A 133 19.43 -6.63 -7.36
CA ASN A 133 19.08 -8.05 -7.28
C ASN A 133 18.72 -8.46 -5.83
N PRO A 134 17.90 -9.50 -5.62
CA PRO A 134 17.41 -9.89 -4.30
C PRO A 134 18.50 -10.04 -3.23
N LEU A 135 19.67 -10.59 -3.59
CA LEU A 135 20.80 -10.75 -2.67
C LEU A 135 21.41 -9.40 -2.27
N ARG A 136 21.64 -8.50 -3.23
CA ARG A 136 22.16 -7.15 -2.96
C ARG A 136 21.17 -6.32 -2.15
N MET A 137 19.87 -6.48 -2.40
CA MET A 137 18.80 -5.84 -1.63
C MET A 137 18.83 -6.27 -0.16
N ARG A 138 19.06 -7.56 0.12
CA ARG A 138 19.22 -8.07 1.50
C ARG A 138 20.48 -7.54 2.18
N MET A 139 21.63 -7.51 1.50
CA MET A 139 22.85 -6.91 2.06
C MET A 139 22.66 -5.43 2.40
N ARG A 140 21.91 -4.72 1.56
CA ARG A 140 21.55 -3.32 1.79
C ARG A 140 20.59 -3.16 2.97
N SER A 141 19.60 -4.04 3.11
CA SER A 141 18.76 -4.11 4.30
C SER A 141 19.58 -4.29 5.58
N MET A 142 20.58 -5.18 5.58
CA MET A 142 21.46 -5.38 6.74
C MET A 142 22.19 -4.09 7.12
N ARG A 143 22.67 -3.33 6.14
CA ARG A 143 23.26 -2.00 6.41
C ARG A 143 22.27 -1.02 7.01
N ILE A 144 21.02 -0.99 6.53
CA ILE A 144 19.95 -0.13 7.08
C ILE A 144 19.69 -0.50 8.54
N ILE A 145 19.55 -1.80 8.82
CA ILE A 145 19.33 -2.32 10.18
C ILE A 145 20.51 -1.96 11.09
N ALA A 146 21.76 -2.13 10.62
CA ALA A 146 22.95 -1.74 11.37
C ALA A 146 22.98 -0.24 11.65
N THR A 147 22.64 0.62 10.68
CA THR A 147 22.56 2.07 10.91
C THR A 147 21.46 2.45 11.89
N ALA A 148 20.29 1.79 11.83
CA ALA A 148 19.20 2.03 12.76
C ALA A 148 19.57 1.57 14.19
N GLY A 149 20.20 0.39 14.33
CA GLY A 149 20.67 -0.11 15.61
C GLY A 149 21.75 0.78 16.23
N LEU A 150 22.72 1.24 15.44
CA LEU A 150 23.74 2.20 15.87
C LEU A 150 23.11 3.53 16.30
N ALA A 151 22.12 4.02 15.55
CA ALA A 151 21.39 5.22 15.89
C ALA A 151 20.68 5.10 17.24
N VAL A 152 19.95 4.00 17.47
CA VAL A 152 19.28 3.73 18.74
C VAL A 152 20.30 3.72 19.88
N MET A 153 21.40 2.97 19.75
CA MET A 153 22.48 2.95 20.76
C MET A 153 23.04 4.34 21.05
N LEU A 154 23.36 5.11 20.01
CA LEU A 154 23.90 6.47 20.14
C LEU A 154 22.91 7.41 20.85
N THR A 155 21.63 7.37 20.45
CA THR A 155 20.58 8.20 21.08
C THR A 155 20.32 7.83 22.54
N THR A 156 20.41 6.53 22.89
CA THR A 156 20.29 6.06 24.26
C THR A 156 21.46 6.55 25.12
N VAL A 157 22.69 6.44 24.62
CA VAL A 157 23.89 6.95 25.33
C VAL A 157 23.80 8.46 25.52
N LEU A 158 23.41 9.22 24.49
CA LEU A 158 23.24 10.68 24.60
C LEU A 158 22.18 11.05 25.66
N SER A 159 21.06 10.34 25.67
CA SER A 159 19.99 10.54 26.66
C SER A 159 20.46 10.20 28.07
N ALA A 160 21.23 9.11 28.25
CA ALA A 160 21.77 8.70 29.54
C ALA A 160 22.79 9.71 30.09
N LEU A 161 23.65 10.27 29.23
CA LEU A 161 24.59 11.33 29.61
C LEU A 161 23.85 12.62 30.00
N GLY A 162 22.80 12.97 29.27
CA GLY A 162 21.93 14.10 29.59
C GLY A 162 21.22 13.95 30.94
N GLY A 163 20.68 12.76 31.24
CA GLY A 163 20.05 12.46 32.53
C GLY A 163 21.03 12.36 33.70
N SER A 164 22.27 11.91 33.43
CA SER A 164 23.33 11.88 34.44
C SER A 164 23.81 13.29 34.79
N ALA A 165 23.84 14.22 33.83
CA ALA A 165 24.20 15.61 34.10
C ALA A 165 23.25 16.29 35.10
N SER A 166 21.95 15.98 35.05
CA SER A 166 20.98 16.41 36.09
C SER A 166 21.17 15.71 37.44
N ALA A 167 21.79 14.53 37.49
CA ALA A 167 22.06 13.80 38.73
C ALA A 167 23.29 14.32 39.50
N PHE A 168 24.21 15.04 38.83
CA PHE A 168 25.40 15.66 39.43
C PHE A 168 25.17 17.07 40.01
N GLY A 169 23.90 17.50 40.15
CA GLY A 169 23.58 18.79 40.79
C GLY A 169 23.98 20.03 39.98
N ALA A 170 24.34 19.87 38.72
CA ALA A 170 24.39 20.99 37.79
C ALA A 170 22.93 21.36 37.48
N ASP A 171 22.47 22.49 38.02
CA ASP A 171 21.28 23.17 37.52
C ASP A 171 21.54 23.45 36.03
N LEU A 172 21.13 22.51 35.18
CA LEU A 172 21.25 22.65 33.74
C LEU A 172 20.34 23.82 33.39
N SER A 173 20.94 25.01 33.22
CA SER A 173 20.24 26.15 32.66
C SER A 173 19.43 25.68 31.43
N ASN A 174 18.27 26.28 31.19
CA ASN A 174 17.41 25.93 30.06
C ASN A 174 18.16 25.83 28.71
N GLY A 175 19.31 26.52 28.58
CA GLY A 175 20.22 26.42 27.44
C GLY A 175 20.88 25.06 27.22
N VAL A 176 21.26 24.32 28.28
CA VAL A 176 21.89 22.99 28.14
C VAL A 176 20.85 21.94 27.76
N ALA A 177 19.65 22.00 28.34
CA ALA A 177 18.54 21.13 27.94
C ALA A 177 18.11 21.37 26.48
N LEU A 178 18.03 22.63 26.07
CA LEU A 178 17.76 23.00 24.68
C LEU A 178 18.88 22.51 23.74
N ALA A 179 20.15 22.67 24.13
CA ALA A 179 21.28 22.17 23.35
C ALA A 179 21.27 20.64 23.22
N ALA A 180 20.94 19.92 24.29
CA ALA A 180 20.79 18.46 24.25
C ALA A 180 19.66 18.04 23.30
N MET A 181 18.49 18.70 23.37
CA MET A 181 17.37 18.41 22.47
C MET A 181 17.71 18.71 21.00
N VAL A 182 18.33 19.85 20.72
CA VAL A 182 18.80 20.20 19.38
C VAL A 182 19.83 19.19 18.88
N SER A 183 20.78 18.78 19.73
CA SER A 183 21.79 17.77 19.37
C SER A 183 21.16 16.42 19.03
N ALA A 184 20.14 15.98 19.79
CA ALA A 184 19.42 14.75 19.51
C ALA A 184 18.66 14.82 18.18
N VAL A 185 18.01 15.95 17.87
CA VAL A 185 17.35 16.18 16.58
C VAL A 185 18.37 16.17 15.43
N LEU A 186 19.54 16.79 15.59
CA LEU A 186 20.60 16.80 14.58
C LEU A 186 21.18 15.40 14.35
N VAL A 187 21.40 14.62 15.41
CA VAL A 187 21.84 13.21 15.30
C VAL A 187 20.79 12.38 14.57
N ASN A 188 19.51 12.49 14.95
CA ASN A 188 18.42 11.81 14.26
C ASN A 188 18.32 12.23 12.79
N ALA A 189 18.49 13.51 12.47
CA ALA A 189 18.52 13.99 11.10
C ALA A 189 19.68 13.38 10.31
N ALA A 190 20.88 13.29 10.89
CA ALA A 190 22.02 12.64 10.27
C ALA A 190 21.76 11.15 9.99
N VAL A 191 21.10 10.46 10.94
CA VAL A 191 20.67 9.07 10.77
C VAL A 191 19.65 8.95 9.64
N PHE A 192 18.65 9.81 9.56
CA PHE A 192 17.68 9.80 8.46
C PHE A 192 18.33 10.09 7.11
N VAL A 193 19.29 11.03 7.03
CA VAL A 193 20.09 11.27 5.81
C VAL A 193 20.80 9.99 5.38
N LEU A 194 21.49 9.32 6.31
CA LEU A 194 22.17 8.05 6.04
C LEU A 194 21.18 6.98 5.60
N ALA A 195 20.08 6.82 6.33
CA ALA A 195 19.05 5.83 6.05
C ALA A 195 18.50 6.00 4.64
N PHE A 196 18.03 7.20 4.28
CA PHE A 196 17.47 7.50 2.95
C PHE A 196 18.49 7.32 1.82
N ARG A 197 19.76 7.69 2.03
CA ARG A 197 20.81 7.43 1.03
C ARG A 197 21.09 5.94 0.87
N ILE A 198 21.02 5.18 1.96
CA ILE A 198 21.24 3.73 1.93
C ILE A 198 20.00 3.01 1.40
N SER A 199 18.77 3.52 1.49
CA SER A 199 17.58 2.76 1.08
C SER A 199 17.17 2.91 -0.39
N THR A 200 17.67 3.88 -1.16
CA THR A 200 17.32 4.00 -2.59
C THR A 200 18.38 3.44 -3.55
N ALA A 201 17.99 2.82 -4.67
CA ALA A 201 18.94 2.30 -5.68
C ALA A 201 19.80 3.39 -6.33
N GLN A 202 19.27 4.60 -6.46
CA GLN A 202 19.97 5.76 -7.01
C GLN A 202 21.03 6.32 -6.05
N GLN A 203 22.04 6.99 -6.59
CA GLN A 203 23.07 7.66 -5.80
C GLN A 203 22.59 9.07 -5.43
N LEU A 204 22.02 9.21 -4.23
CA LEU A 204 21.57 10.51 -3.72
C LEU A 204 22.69 11.23 -2.96
N THR A 205 22.75 12.54 -3.16
CA THR A 205 23.60 13.47 -2.41
C THR A 205 22.95 13.89 -1.10
N VAL A 206 23.73 14.41 -0.16
CA VAL A 206 23.20 14.85 1.16
C VAL A 206 22.20 16.00 1.00
N ARG A 207 22.44 16.92 0.05
CA ARG A 207 21.58 18.10 -0.15
C ARG A 207 20.17 17.75 -0.65
N GLU A 208 20.04 16.69 -1.44
CA GLU A 208 18.76 16.23 -2.00
C GLU A 208 17.85 15.61 -0.94
N VAL A 209 18.43 15.14 0.17
CA VAL A 209 17.73 14.36 1.17
C VAL A 209 17.63 15.09 2.53
N ALA A 210 18.52 16.05 2.78
CA ALA A 210 18.58 16.79 4.03
C ALA A 210 17.25 17.47 4.44
N PRO A 211 16.48 18.14 3.54
CA PRO A 211 15.25 18.82 3.93
C PRO A 211 14.22 17.87 4.55
N GLY A 212 13.95 16.74 3.89
CA GLY A 212 13.04 15.72 4.38
C GLY A 212 13.60 14.96 5.58
N ALA A 213 14.92 14.75 5.67
CA ALA A 213 15.53 14.10 6.83
C ALA A 213 15.45 14.95 8.11
N LEU A 214 15.63 16.28 7.98
CA LEU A 214 15.42 17.22 9.09
C LEU A 214 13.96 17.23 9.53
N LEU A 215 13.02 17.29 8.59
CA LEU A 215 11.60 17.21 8.91
C LEU A 215 11.23 15.87 9.55
N ALA A 216 11.78 14.76 9.07
CA ALA A 216 11.59 13.44 9.65
C ALA A 216 12.09 13.38 11.10
N ALA A 217 13.23 14.00 11.42
CA ALA A 217 13.75 14.07 12.78
C ALA A 217 12.84 14.88 13.71
N VAL A 218 12.28 16.00 13.23
CA VAL A 218 11.33 16.82 13.99
C VAL A 218 10.01 16.08 14.19
N LEU A 219 9.46 15.49 13.13
CA LEU A 219 8.23 14.69 13.21
C LEU A 219 8.42 13.45 14.09
N TRP A 220 9.60 12.83 14.09
CA TRP A 220 9.94 11.74 14.99
C TRP A 220 9.89 12.17 16.46
N GLN A 221 10.42 13.36 16.78
CA GLN A 221 10.35 13.92 18.13
C GLN A 221 8.90 14.24 18.56
N LEU A 222 8.13 14.86 17.66
CA LEU A 222 6.71 15.14 17.91
C LEU A 222 5.91 13.86 18.08
N LEU A 223 6.23 12.83 17.29
CA LEU A 223 5.62 11.54 17.40
C LEU A 223 5.92 11.01 18.79
N GLN A 224 7.18 10.83 19.22
CA GLN A 224 7.56 10.35 20.56
C GLN A 224 6.76 11.00 21.71
N LEU A 225 6.60 12.33 21.70
CA LEU A 225 5.80 13.08 22.68
C LEU A 225 4.32 12.70 22.67
N SER A 226 3.75 12.50 21.48
CA SER A 226 2.37 12.07 21.32
C SER A 226 2.14 10.66 21.89
N GLY A 227 3.18 9.83 21.94
CA GLY A 227 3.08 8.41 22.31
C GLY A 227 3.13 8.20 23.79
N THR A 228 4.00 8.94 24.46
CA THR A 228 3.99 8.99 25.93
C THR A 228 2.64 9.50 26.42
N ALA A 229 2.06 10.51 25.76
CA ALA A 229 0.71 10.99 26.06
C ALA A 229 -0.38 9.94 25.76
N TYR A 230 -0.29 9.25 24.62
CA TYR A 230 -1.26 8.21 24.21
C TYR A 230 -1.23 6.98 25.13
N LEU A 231 -0.05 6.45 25.46
CA LEU A 231 0.08 5.38 26.45
C LEU A 231 -0.45 5.85 27.81
N GLY A 232 -0.21 7.10 28.20
CA GLY A 232 -0.76 7.65 29.45
C GLY A 232 -2.29 7.71 29.49
N SER A 233 -2.98 7.81 28.35
CA SER A 233 -4.45 7.96 28.29
C SER A 233 -5.18 6.63 28.08
N VAL A 234 -4.68 5.74 27.22
CA VAL A 234 -5.30 4.44 26.92
C VAL A 234 -5.37 3.56 28.16
N PHE A 235 -4.32 3.57 28.98
CA PHE A 235 -4.25 2.72 30.17
C PHE A 235 -5.07 3.26 31.36
N LYS A 236 -5.47 4.54 31.35
CA LYS A 236 -6.33 5.12 32.40
C LYS A 236 -7.81 4.77 32.23
N GLY A 237 -8.24 4.33 31.04
CA GLY A 237 -9.65 4.13 30.71
C GLY A 237 -10.07 2.72 30.26
N ALA A 238 -9.13 1.81 30.00
CA ALA A 238 -9.44 0.47 29.50
C ALA A 238 -9.56 -0.56 30.63
N GLY A 239 -10.74 -1.21 30.75
CA GLY A 239 -10.89 -2.41 31.57
C GLY A 239 -10.01 -3.56 31.04
N THR A 240 -9.67 -4.51 31.92
CA THR A 240 -8.68 -5.59 31.67
C THR A 240 -8.94 -6.42 30.40
N THR A 241 -10.19 -6.56 29.95
CA THR A 241 -10.54 -7.32 28.73
C THR A 241 -10.28 -6.55 27.44
N TYR A 242 -10.38 -5.21 27.43
CA TYR A 242 -10.21 -4.38 26.23
C TYR A 242 -8.80 -3.79 26.10
N GLY A 243 -8.00 -3.84 27.17
CA GLY A 243 -6.65 -3.26 27.22
C GLY A 243 -5.68 -3.82 26.17
N VAL A 244 -5.65 -5.14 25.98
CA VAL A 244 -4.74 -5.79 25.01
C VAL A 244 -5.10 -5.42 23.56
N PHE A 245 -6.39 -5.42 23.21
CA PHE A 245 -6.85 -5.00 21.88
C PHE A 245 -6.54 -3.53 21.62
N ALA A 246 -6.76 -2.65 22.59
CA ALA A 246 -6.43 -1.23 22.49
C ALA A 246 -4.92 -0.99 22.34
N LEU A 247 -4.09 -1.75 23.06
CA LEU A 247 -2.63 -1.69 22.93
C LEU A 247 -2.17 -2.07 21.53
N VAL A 248 -2.66 -3.19 20.98
CA VAL A 248 -2.29 -3.66 19.65
C VAL A 248 -2.72 -2.66 18.57
N LEU A 249 -3.97 -2.18 18.61
CA LEU A 249 -4.48 -1.20 17.65
C LEU A 249 -3.75 0.14 17.76
N GLY A 250 -3.49 0.59 18.98
CA GLY A 250 -2.74 1.82 19.24
C GLY A 250 -1.31 1.76 18.74
N LEU A 251 -0.62 0.63 18.96
CA LEU A 251 0.73 0.41 18.46
C LEU A 251 0.77 0.33 16.94
N LEU A 252 -0.22 -0.32 16.32
CA LEU A 252 -0.32 -0.39 14.87
C LEU A 252 -0.56 1.00 14.27
N ALA A 253 -1.48 1.79 14.83
CA ALA A 253 -1.74 3.16 14.42
C ALA A 253 -0.50 4.04 14.59
N TRP A 254 0.21 3.89 15.71
CA TRP A 254 1.45 4.60 15.99
C TRP A 254 2.54 4.35 14.94
N ILE A 255 2.80 3.07 14.65
CA ILE A 255 3.78 2.68 13.63
C ILE A 255 3.32 3.20 12.25
N PHE A 256 2.02 3.16 11.97
CA PHE A 256 1.46 3.70 10.73
C PHE A 256 1.70 5.20 10.58
N PHE A 257 1.46 6.00 11.63
CA PHE A 257 1.77 7.43 11.59
C PHE A 257 3.27 7.70 11.41
N ALA A 258 4.14 6.90 12.06
CA ALA A 258 5.58 6.98 11.85
C ALA A 258 5.96 6.69 10.39
N ALA A 259 5.41 5.61 9.81
CA ALA A 259 5.69 5.20 8.44
C ALA A 259 5.15 6.21 7.43
N ALA A 260 3.94 6.73 7.63
CA ALA A 260 3.33 7.75 6.78
C ALA A 260 4.12 9.06 6.81
N ALA A 261 4.53 9.51 8.00
CA ALA A 261 5.40 10.69 8.15
C ALA A 261 6.73 10.51 7.42
N LEU A 262 7.34 9.32 7.53
CA LEU A 262 8.57 9.00 6.83
C LEU A 262 8.38 9.04 5.31
N VAL A 263 7.34 8.39 4.77
CA VAL A 263 7.05 8.40 3.32
C VAL A 263 6.80 9.84 2.85
N LEU A 264 6.03 10.62 3.59
CA LEU A 264 5.81 12.04 3.29
C LEU A 264 7.12 12.84 3.22
N CYS A 265 8.05 12.61 4.15
CA CYS A 265 9.38 13.25 4.13
C CYS A 265 10.21 12.85 2.91
N VAL A 266 10.08 11.60 2.44
CA VAL A 266 10.71 11.15 1.21
C VAL A 266 10.10 11.87 0.01
N GLU A 267 8.77 12.00 -0.07
CA GLU A 267 8.11 12.72 -1.15
C GLU A 267 8.51 14.20 -1.20
N ILE A 268 8.66 14.85 -0.05
CA ILE A 268 9.17 16.22 0.06
C ILE A 268 10.55 16.35 -0.60
N ASN A 269 11.46 15.40 -0.36
CA ASN A 269 12.78 15.38 -0.98
C ASN A 269 12.70 15.25 -2.51
N VAL A 270 11.82 14.38 -3.01
CA VAL A 270 11.68 14.18 -4.46
C VAL A 270 11.04 15.40 -5.13
N VAL A 271 9.95 15.96 -4.57
CA VAL A 271 9.30 17.16 -5.12
C VAL A 271 10.26 18.34 -5.13
N HIS A 272 11.06 18.50 -4.08
CA HIS A 272 12.08 19.54 -4.01
C HIS A 272 13.18 19.35 -5.07
N THR A 273 13.74 18.14 -5.15
CA THR A 273 14.88 17.82 -6.03
C THR A 273 14.49 17.84 -7.50
N LYS A 274 13.38 17.19 -7.87
CA LYS A 274 12.88 17.10 -9.25
C LYS A 274 12.04 18.31 -9.67
N ARG A 275 11.83 19.27 -8.77
CA ARG A 275 11.02 20.49 -8.99
C ARG A 275 9.63 20.18 -9.55
N LEU A 276 8.92 19.25 -8.91
CA LEU A 276 7.59 18.78 -9.32
C LEU A 276 6.46 19.73 -8.87
N TYR A 277 6.71 21.04 -8.87
CA TYR A 277 5.73 22.06 -8.51
C TYR A 277 5.92 23.32 -9.38
N PRO A 278 4.88 24.14 -9.59
CA PRO A 278 3.48 23.91 -9.20
C PRO A 278 2.79 22.87 -10.11
N ARG A 279 1.87 22.08 -9.55
CA ARG A 279 1.01 21.13 -10.28
C ARG A 279 -0.37 21.74 -10.52
N SER A 280 -1.07 21.34 -11.59
CA SER A 280 -2.45 21.80 -11.82
C SER A 280 -3.41 21.19 -10.78
N LEU A 281 -4.22 22.03 -10.15
CA LEU A 281 -5.12 21.62 -9.05
C LEU A 281 -6.19 20.59 -9.44
N LEU A 282 -6.56 20.55 -10.72
CA LEU A 282 -7.66 19.70 -11.17
C LEU A 282 -7.20 18.34 -11.69
N THR A 283 -5.89 18.10 -11.78
CA THR A 283 -5.35 16.85 -12.34
C THR A 283 -5.84 15.58 -11.66
N PRO A 284 -6.11 15.52 -10.33
CA PRO A 284 -6.63 14.31 -9.71
C PRO A 284 -8.13 14.10 -9.95
N PHE A 285 -8.84 15.11 -10.46
CA PHE A 285 -10.31 15.13 -10.52
C PHE A 285 -10.85 15.09 -11.95
N THR A 286 -10.08 15.54 -12.93
CA THR A 286 -10.51 15.59 -14.33
C THR A 286 -9.31 15.58 -15.29
N ASP A 287 -9.52 14.99 -16.46
CA ASP A 287 -8.56 14.99 -17.57
C ASP A 287 -8.57 16.33 -18.34
N ASN A 288 -9.57 17.19 -18.13
CA ASN A 288 -9.68 18.49 -18.78
C ASN A 288 -8.81 19.54 -18.05
N VAL A 289 -7.49 19.38 -18.14
CA VAL A 289 -6.51 20.22 -17.46
C VAL A 289 -5.35 20.62 -18.36
N ASN A 290 -4.86 21.83 -18.17
CA ASN A 290 -3.58 22.25 -18.74
C ASN A 290 -2.46 21.80 -17.81
N LEU A 291 -1.85 20.67 -18.16
CA LEU A 291 -0.71 20.10 -17.45
C LEU A 291 0.43 21.12 -17.39
N THR A 292 1.00 21.26 -16.19
CA THR A 292 2.22 22.04 -16.00
C THR A 292 3.45 21.20 -16.41
N GLY A 293 4.60 21.85 -16.60
CA GLY A 293 5.86 21.11 -16.80
C GLY A 293 6.25 20.24 -15.58
N ALA A 294 5.70 20.51 -14.40
CA ALA A 294 5.85 19.64 -13.23
C ALA A 294 5.00 18.37 -13.37
N ASP A 295 3.77 18.50 -13.85
CA ASP A 295 2.87 17.35 -14.08
C ASP A 295 3.41 16.43 -15.16
N GLN A 296 3.85 17.00 -16.29
CA GLN A 296 4.47 16.22 -17.38
C GLN A 296 5.67 15.43 -16.88
N ARG A 297 6.59 16.06 -16.11
CA ARG A 297 7.75 15.35 -15.52
C ARG A 297 7.34 14.25 -14.55
N ALA A 298 6.35 14.50 -13.69
CA ALA A 298 5.89 13.50 -12.73
C ALA A 298 5.28 12.27 -13.43
N TYR A 299 4.46 12.49 -14.46
CA TYR A 299 3.84 11.41 -15.22
C TYR A 299 4.82 10.66 -16.12
N SER A 300 5.76 11.38 -16.77
CA SER A 300 6.85 10.75 -17.52
C SER A 300 7.74 9.88 -16.61
N ASP A 301 8.07 10.37 -15.41
CA ASP A 301 8.83 9.60 -14.42
C ASP A 301 8.07 8.34 -13.99
N ALA A 302 6.76 8.45 -13.73
CA ALA A 302 5.93 7.31 -13.34
C ALA A 302 5.87 6.23 -14.44
N ALA A 303 5.71 6.64 -15.71
CA ALA A 303 5.69 5.72 -16.86
C ALA A 303 7.05 5.06 -17.09
N THR A 304 8.13 5.83 -17.11
CA THR A 304 9.49 5.29 -17.30
C THR A 304 9.95 4.38 -16.15
N ALA A 305 9.45 4.60 -14.93
CA ALA A 305 9.69 3.72 -13.78
C ALA A 305 9.14 2.29 -13.98
N GLN A 306 8.15 2.10 -14.86
CA GLN A 306 7.62 0.77 -15.18
C GLN A 306 8.51 -0.04 -16.15
N GLY A 307 9.61 0.52 -16.65
CA GLY A 307 10.56 -0.19 -17.52
C GLY A 307 11.16 -1.44 -16.85
N PHE A 308 10.80 -2.62 -17.35
CA PHE A 308 11.19 -3.93 -16.80
C PHE A 308 12.58 -4.39 -17.24
N LYS A 309 13.03 -3.94 -18.42
CA LYS A 309 14.31 -4.35 -19.02
C LYS A 309 15.17 -3.14 -19.34
N GLY A 310 16.49 -3.28 -19.26
CA GLY A 310 17.42 -2.19 -19.58
C GLY A 310 17.44 -1.80 -21.05
N PHE A 311 17.00 -2.69 -21.94
CA PHE A 311 16.84 -2.44 -23.38
C PHE A 311 15.43 -1.96 -23.76
N GLN A 312 14.53 -1.79 -22.79
CA GLN A 312 13.18 -1.28 -23.05
C GLN A 312 13.23 0.25 -23.10
N ALA A 313 12.81 0.83 -24.23
CA ALA A 313 12.54 2.26 -24.35
C ALA A 313 11.07 2.55 -24.01
N VAL A 314 10.83 3.62 -23.26
CA VAL A 314 9.49 4.12 -22.92
C VAL A 314 9.48 5.60 -23.28
N ASP A 315 8.82 5.93 -24.38
CA ASP A 315 8.60 7.31 -24.81
C ASP A 315 7.24 7.80 -24.33
N VAL A 316 7.19 9.01 -23.78
CA VAL A 316 5.98 9.62 -23.21
C VAL A 316 5.78 10.96 -23.90
N SER A 317 4.68 11.08 -24.66
CA SER A 317 4.23 12.34 -25.26
C SER A 317 2.93 12.80 -24.60
N PHE A 318 2.74 14.11 -24.56
CA PHE A 318 1.49 14.74 -24.12
C PHE A 318 0.97 15.56 -25.28
N ASP A 319 0.01 15.00 -26.02
CA ASP A 319 -0.63 15.69 -27.12
C ASP A 319 -1.82 16.50 -26.59
N HIS A 320 -1.79 17.81 -26.82
CA HIS A 320 -2.79 18.76 -26.32
C HIS A 320 -3.80 19.06 -27.43
N ASP A 321 -4.66 18.11 -27.74
CA ASP A 321 -5.60 18.20 -28.86
C ASP A 321 -6.87 19.04 -28.55
N GLY A 322 -6.84 19.82 -27.46
CA GLY A 322 -8.08 20.27 -26.82
C GLY A 322 -8.93 19.07 -26.41
N GLN A 323 -10.21 19.24 -26.12
CA GLN A 323 -11.13 18.16 -25.70
C GLN A 323 -11.36 17.04 -26.74
N ASN A 324 -10.59 17.00 -27.82
CA ASN A 324 -10.66 15.96 -28.82
C ASN A 324 -9.60 14.92 -28.52
N ALA A 325 -9.92 13.93 -27.69
CA ALA A 325 -9.35 12.62 -27.86
C ALA A 325 -9.74 12.14 -29.27
N THR A 326 -9.01 12.57 -30.30
CA THR A 326 -8.99 11.81 -31.52
C THR A 326 -8.31 10.52 -31.14
N ALA A 327 -9.07 9.43 -31.16
CA ALA A 327 -8.46 8.13 -31.34
C ALA A 327 -7.70 8.20 -32.66
N ARG A 328 -6.46 8.70 -32.63
CA ARG A 328 -5.49 8.42 -33.69
C ARG A 328 -5.25 6.93 -33.57
N ARG A 329 -6.07 6.17 -34.29
CA ARG A 329 -5.57 4.95 -34.91
C ARG A 329 -4.34 5.45 -35.67
N HIS A 330 -3.14 5.13 -35.19
CA HIS A 330 -1.97 5.12 -36.07
C HIS A 330 -2.32 4.08 -37.14
N GLY A 331 -3.04 4.54 -38.16
CA GLY A 331 -3.14 3.85 -39.41
C GLY A 331 -1.73 3.89 -39.96
N ASN A 332 -0.99 2.83 -39.75
CA ASN A 332 -0.01 2.44 -40.76
C ASN A 332 -0.81 2.41 -42.06
N ALA A 333 -0.67 3.48 -42.85
CA ALA A 333 -1.23 3.57 -44.18
C ALA A 333 -0.58 2.45 -44.98
N VAL A 334 -1.30 1.34 -45.11
CA VAL A 334 -1.14 0.46 -46.26
C VAL A 334 -1.66 1.28 -47.43
N PRO A 335 -0.83 1.61 -48.44
CA PRO A 335 -1.29 2.40 -49.57
C PRO A 335 -2.20 1.53 -50.44
N GLY A 336 -3.51 1.83 -50.44
CA GLY A 336 -4.47 1.25 -51.38
C GLY A 336 -5.82 0.92 -50.73
N GLY A 337 -6.80 1.81 -50.87
CA GLY A 337 -8.18 1.54 -50.52
C GLY A 337 -8.91 2.77 -49.98
N ALA A 338 -9.33 3.66 -50.85
CA ALA A 338 -10.23 4.75 -50.51
C ALA A 338 -11.65 4.19 -50.29
N SER A 339 -12.10 4.15 -49.04
CA SER A 339 -13.52 4.07 -48.69
C SER A 339 -13.90 5.33 -47.94
N THR A 340 -14.39 6.31 -48.71
CA THR A 340 -14.97 7.57 -48.23
C THR A 340 -16.26 7.27 -47.50
N VAL A 341 -16.26 7.37 -46.17
CA VAL A 341 -17.53 7.46 -45.41
C VAL A 341 -18.00 8.91 -45.49
N ALA A 342 -18.91 9.17 -46.42
CA ALA A 342 -19.65 10.41 -46.50
C ALA A 342 -20.68 10.47 -45.36
N GLY A 343 -20.71 11.57 -44.60
CA GLY A 343 -21.82 11.88 -43.69
C GLY A 343 -21.43 12.32 -42.28
N MET A 344 -20.62 13.37 -42.11
CA MET A 344 -20.54 14.10 -40.84
C MET A 344 -20.45 15.61 -41.12
N SER A 345 -21.56 16.20 -41.57
CA SER A 345 -21.69 17.65 -41.76
C SER A 345 -22.93 18.20 -41.04
N ASP A 346 -23.01 18.02 -39.73
CA ASP A 346 -23.60 19.03 -38.85
C ASP A 346 -23.26 18.68 -37.39
N ARG A 347 -22.38 19.45 -36.75
CA ARG A 347 -22.12 19.32 -35.31
C ARG A 347 -22.70 20.55 -34.63
N SER A 348 -23.89 20.42 -34.06
CA SER A 348 -24.53 21.49 -33.31
C SER A 348 -23.97 21.57 -31.88
N VAL A 349 -23.70 22.79 -31.42
CA VAL A 349 -23.27 23.05 -30.04
C VAL A 349 -24.51 23.07 -29.15
N VAL A 350 -24.61 22.11 -28.24
CA VAL A 350 -25.71 21.96 -27.28
C VAL A 350 -25.17 21.85 -25.84
N PRO A 351 -25.95 22.29 -24.83
CA PRO A 351 -25.56 22.21 -23.42
C PRO A 351 -25.11 20.81 -22.97
N PHE A 352 -24.26 20.75 -21.95
CA PHE A 352 -23.86 19.49 -21.35
C PHE A 352 -25.09 18.74 -20.79
N GLY A 353 -25.19 17.45 -21.13
CA GLY A 353 -26.31 16.59 -20.72
C GLY A 353 -27.50 16.59 -21.68
N SER A 354 -27.51 17.43 -22.74
CA SER A 354 -28.59 17.45 -23.75
C SER A 354 -28.15 16.96 -25.12
N TRP A 355 -27.02 16.24 -25.18
CA TRP A 355 -26.53 15.65 -26.43
C TRP A 355 -27.45 14.51 -26.86
N PRO A 356 -27.91 14.49 -28.11
CA PRO A 356 -28.68 13.37 -28.61
C PRO A 356 -27.80 12.12 -28.56
N THR A 357 -28.31 11.08 -27.91
CA THR A 357 -27.63 9.79 -27.78
C THR A 357 -28.55 8.67 -28.23
N GLU A 358 -28.03 7.79 -29.08
CA GLU A 358 -28.70 6.54 -29.43
C GLU A 358 -28.55 5.47 -28.33
N ILE A 359 -27.71 5.74 -27.32
CA ILE A 359 -27.52 4.90 -26.13
C ILE A 359 -28.55 5.33 -25.09
N THR A 360 -29.67 4.61 -25.07
CA THR A 360 -30.70 4.77 -24.04
C THR A 360 -30.36 3.94 -22.80
N SER A 361 -30.94 4.29 -21.65
CA SER A 361 -30.84 3.47 -20.44
C SER A 361 -31.35 2.05 -20.68
N THR A 362 -32.40 1.88 -21.49
CA THR A 362 -32.92 0.57 -21.90
C THR A 362 -31.88 -0.24 -22.68
N ARG A 363 -31.25 0.35 -23.71
CA ARG A 363 -30.19 -0.34 -24.48
C ARG A 363 -28.99 -0.71 -23.62
N LEU A 364 -28.62 0.14 -22.66
CA LEU A 364 -27.54 -0.14 -21.73
C LEU A 364 -27.84 -1.37 -20.85
N VAL A 365 -29.08 -1.49 -20.36
CA VAL A 365 -29.52 -2.62 -19.52
C VAL A 365 -29.65 -3.91 -20.34
N GLU A 366 -30.20 -3.83 -21.57
CA GLU A 366 -30.30 -4.98 -22.47
C GLU A 366 -28.92 -5.51 -22.90
N SER A 367 -27.96 -4.61 -23.15
CA SER A 367 -26.59 -4.97 -23.55
C SER A 367 -25.72 -5.43 -22.37
N ALA A 368 -26.23 -5.37 -21.13
CA ALA A 368 -25.50 -5.73 -19.92
C ALA A 368 -25.48 -7.24 -19.63
N ALA A 369 -25.86 -8.09 -20.59
CA ALA A 369 -25.70 -9.54 -20.48
C ALA A 369 -24.23 -9.86 -20.17
N ARG A 370 -23.99 -10.50 -19.02
CA ARG A 370 -22.67 -10.92 -18.56
C ARG A 370 -22.58 -12.43 -18.68
N LEU A 371 -21.51 -12.87 -19.33
CA LEU A 371 -21.07 -14.26 -19.32
C LEU A 371 -20.22 -14.47 -18.07
N GLY A 372 -20.52 -15.52 -17.30
CA GLY A 372 -19.76 -15.93 -16.13
C GLY A 372 -19.67 -17.44 -16.07
N GLU A 373 -18.72 -17.96 -15.28
CA GLU A 373 -18.52 -19.40 -15.01
C GLU A 373 -18.59 -20.26 -16.29
N VAL A 374 -17.46 -20.58 -16.93
CA VAL A 374 -17.45 -21.38 -18.18
C VAL A 374 -16.98 -22.80 -17.89
N ALA A 375 -17.68 -23.80 -18.43
CA ALA A 375 -17.29 -25.21 -18.37
C ALA A 375 -17.33 -25.86 -19.75
N VAL A 376 -16.56 -26.93 -19.93
CA VAL A 376 -16.54 -27.74 -21.16
C VAL A 376 -17.09 -29.11 -20.82
N GLY A 377 -18.11 -29.52 -21.58
CA GLY A 377 -18.73 -30.83 -21.48
C GLY A 377 -17.86 -31.95 -22.03
N THR A 378 -18.17 -33.18 -21.67
CA THR A 378 -17.45 -34.38 -22.14
C THR A 378 -17.60 -34.62 -23.65
N ASP A 379 -18.67 -34.08 -24.25
CA ASP A 379 -18.97 -34.12 -25.68
C ASP A 379 -18.35 -32.96 -26.48
N GLY A 380 -17.58 -32.08 -25.83
CA GLY A 380 -16.99 -30.88 -26.43
C GLY A 380 -17.93 -29.68 -26.52
N SER A 381 -19.13 -29.74 -25.92
CA SER A 381 -20.01 -28.58 -25.76
C SER A 381 -19.45 -27.57 -24.75
N VAL A 382 -19.76 -26.29 -24.95
CA VAL A 382 -19.33 -25.19 -24.06
C VAL A 382 -20.53 -24.67 -23.30
N TRP A 383 -20.40 -24.56 -21.99
CA TRP A 383 -21.45 -24.15 -21.08
C TRP A 383 -21.05 -22.89 -20.34
N TRP A 384 -21.98 -21.97 -20.13
CA TRP A 384 -21.74 -20.76 -19.33
C TRP A 384 -22.98 -20.30 -18.58
N ALA A 385 -22.77 -19.55 -17.50
CA ALA A 385 -23.82 -18.77 -16.89
C ALA A 385 -24.00 -17.43 -17.64
N GLU A 386 -25.25 -17.06 -17.94
CA GLU A 386 -25.58 -15.81 -18.60
C GLU A 386 -26.65 -15.04 -17.85
N ALA A 387 -26.39 -13.76 -17.60
CA ALA A 387 -27.38 -12.87 -17.03
C ALA A 387 -28.46 -12.51 -18.07
N ARG A 388 -29.73 -12.50 -17.64
CA ARG A 388 -30.90 -12.06 -18.41
C ARG A 388 -31.52 -10.82 -17.75
N PRO A 389 -30.97 -9.61 -17.96
CA PRO A 389 -31.52 -8.38 -17.36
C PRO A 389 -32.98 -8.12 -17.70
N SER A 390 -33.40 -8.47 -18.93
CA SER A 390 -34.78 -8.36 -19.41
C SER A 390 -35.75 -9.35 -18.78
N GLU A 391 -35.25 -10.42 -18.12
CA GLU A 391 -36.06 -11.47 -17.51
C GLU A 391 -35.93 -11.42 -15.98
N MET A 392 -36.30 -10.27 -15.40
CA MET A 392 -36.22 -10.00 -13.96
C MET A 392 -34.79 -10.18 -13.38
N GLY A 393 -33.76 -10.03 -14.20
CA GLY A 393 -32.36 -10.15 -13.76
C GLY A 393 -31.93 -11.56 -13.36
N ARG A 394 -32.65 -12.59 -13.84
CA ARG A 394 -32.27 -13.98 -13.60
C ARG A 394 -30.96 -14.35 -14.29
N SER A 395 -30.27 -15.36 -13.78
CA SER A 395 -29.14 -15.99 -14.46
C SER A 395 -29.56 -17.36 -14.99
N VAL A 396 -29.10 -17.72 -16.17
CA VAL A 396 -29.36 -19.02 -16.79
C VAL A 396 -28.06 -19.74 -17.07
N VAL A 397 -28.12 -21.06 -17.19
CA VAL A 397 -27.03 -21.82 -17.81
C VAL A 397 -27.40 -21.99 -19.28
N VAL A 398 -26.43 -21.74 -20.15
CA VAL A 398 -26.54 -21.86 -21.60
C VAL A 398 -25.53 -22.88 -22.07
N ARG A 399 -25.94 -23.72 -23.03
CA ARG A 399 -25.08 -24.69 -23.71
C ARG A 399 -24.91 -24.29 -25.17
N ARG A 400 -23.67 -24.34 -25.64
CA ARG A 400 -23.32 -24.35 -27.07
C ARG A 400 -22.78 -25.71 -27.46
N SER A 401 -23.48 -26.42 -28.31
CA SER A 401 -23.02 -27.70 -28.86
C SER A 401 -21.87 -27.52 -29.86
N PRO A 402 -21.11 -28.60 -30.17
CA PRO A 402 -19.96 -28.52 -31.08
C PRO A 402 -20.29 -28.02 -32.50
N ASP A 403 -21.52 -28.26 -32.97
CA ASP A 403 -22.09 -27.76 -34.24
C ASP A 403 -22.49 -26.28 -34.18
N GLY A 404 -22.41 -25.65 -33.00
CA GLY A 404 -22.61 -24.23 -32.79
C GLY A 404 -24.03 -23.82 -32.41
N VAL A 405 -24.95 -24.76 -32.22
CA VAL A 405 -26.30 -24.47 -31.71
C VAL A 405 -26.21 -24.04 -30.25
N VAL A 406 -26.95 -22.98 -29.89
CA VAL A 406 -26.98 -22.40 -28.53
C VAL A 406 -28.38 -22.52 -27.95
N SER A 407 -28.50 -23.08 -26.75
CA SER A 407 -29.79 -23.22 -26.05
C SER A 407 -29.66 -23.03 -24.53
N ASP A 408 -30.72 -22.51 -23.92
CA ASP A 408 -30.88 -22.49 -22.47
C ASP A 408 -31.18 -23.91 -21.98
N VAL A 409 -30.48 -24.37 -20.94
CA VAL A 409 -30.55 -25.75 -20.41
C VAL A 409 -31.34 -25.86 -19.11
N VAL A 410 -31.92 -24.73 -18.66
CA VAL A 410 -32.77 -24.64 -17.48
C VAL A 410 -34.19 -24.21 -17.89
N PRO A 411 -35.24 -24.70 -17.20
CA PRO A 411 -36.62 -24.32 -17.50
C PRO A 411 -36.86 -22.80 -17.45
N ALA A 412 -37.87 -22.34 -18.18
CA ALA A 412 -38.28 -20.94 -18.17
C ALA A 412 -38.62 -20.47 -16.74
N GLY A 413 -38.09 -19.30 -16.36
CA GLY A 413 -38.32 -18.71 -15.03
C GLY A 413 -37.33 -19.16 -13.95
N VAL A 414 -36.53 -20.20 -14.18
CA VAL A 414 -35.45 -20.63 -13.27
C VAL A 414 -34.34 -19.57 -13.25
N ASN A 415 -33.85 -19.26 -12.06
CA ASN A 415 -32.79 -18.31 -11.77
C ASN A 415 -31.63 -19.01 -11.05
N VAL A 416 -30.59 -19.34 -11.82
CA VAL A 416 -29.41 -20.07 -11.38
C VAL A 416 -28.46 -19.15 -10.61
N ARG A 417 -28.75 -18.92 -9.33
CA ARG A 417 -27.96 -18.07 -8.43
C ARG A 417 -28.01 -18.56 -6.99
N THR A 418 -26.95 -18.27 -6.24
CA THR A 418 -26.84 -18.56 -4.81
C THR A 418 -26.75 -17.27 -3.99
N ARG A 419 -27.10 -17.34 -2.70
CA ARG A 419 -26.85 -16.29 -1.70
C ARG A 419 -25.64 -16.59 -0.80
N VAL A 420 -24.79 -17.52 -1.20
CA VAL A 420 -23.57 -17.87 -0.44
C VAL A 420 -22.75 -16.61 -0.22
N HIS A 421 -22.42 -16.32 1.04
CA HIS A 421 -21.73 -15.09 1.48
C HIS A 421 -22.39 -13.76 1.07
N GLU A 422 -23.68 -13.73 0.70
CA GLU A 422 -24.38 -12.54 0.15
C GLU A 422 -23.84 -12.01 -1.19
N TYR A 423 -22.71 -12.55 -1.67
CA TYR A 423 -22.11 -12.25 -2.97
C TYR A 423 -22.44 -13.30 -4.05
N GLY A 424 -22.90 -14.48 -3.62
CA GLY A 424 -23.12 -15.65 -4.48
C GLY A 424 -21.81 -16.34 -4.89
N GLY A 425 -21.93 -17.30 -5.83
CA GLY A 425 -20.80 -18.02 -6.43
C GLY A 425 -21.02 -19.54 -6.45
N GLY A 426 -20.50 -20.20 -7.48
CA GLY A 426 -20.63 -21.66 -7.65
C GLY A 426 -22.08 -22.09 -7.80
N ALA A 427 -22.87 -21.33 -8.56
CA ALA A 427 -24.31 -21.52 -8.64
C ALA A 427 -24.70 -22.78 -9.43
N TRP A 428 -23.77 -23.33 -10.20
CA TRP A 428 -23.94 -24.57 -10.93
C TRP A 428 -22.63 -25.34 -11.10
N TRP A 429 -22.76 -26.61 -11.45
CA TRP A 429 -21.65 -27.51 -11.68
C TRP A 429 -22.04 -28.54 -12.74
N LEU A 430 -21.08 -28.89 -13.61
CA LEU A 430 -21.24 -29.92 -14.61
C LEU A 430 -20.53 -31.21 -14.16
N VAL A 431 -21.26 -32.33 -14.16
CA VAL A 431 -20.70 -33.64 -13.84
C VAL A 431 -20.71 -34.51 -15.09
N GLY A 432 -19.52 -34.90 -15.56
CA GLY A 432 -19.42 -35.89 -16.63
C GLY A 432 -19.77 -37.28 -16.13
N THR A 433 -20.79 -37.92 -16.71
CA THR A 433 -21.17 -39.31 -16.39
C THR A 433 -21.05 -40.20 -17.62
N ALA A 434 -21.07 -41.53 -17.43
CA ALA A 434 -21.05 -42.49 -18.54
C ALA A 434 -22.26 -42.37 -19.49
N GLY A 435 -23.32 -41.67 -19.07
CA GLY A 435 -24.54 -41.42 -19.86
C GLY A 435 -24.67 -40.00 -20.42
N GLY A 436 -23.65 -39.15 -20.28
CA GLY A 436 -23.67 -37.74 -20.68
C GLY A 436 -23.37 -36.77 -19.53
N ASP A 437 -23.33 -35.47 -19.81
CA ASP A 437 -23.10 -34.45 -18.79
C ASP A 437 -24.39 -34.18 -17.98
N GLU A 438 -24.28 -34.10 -16.66
CA GLU A 438 -25.37 -33.72 -15.76
C GLU A 438 -25.14 -32.30 -15.21
N LEU A 439 -26.16 -31.46 -15.29
CA LEU A 439 -26.16 -30.12 -14.71
C LEU A 439 -26.72 -30.16 -13.29
N TRP A 440 -25.93 -29.72 -12.33
CA TRP A 440 -26.36 -29.42 -10.98
C TRP A 440 -26.41 -27.91 -10.80
N PHE A 441 -27.50 -27.36 -10.26
CA PHE A 441 -27.64 -25.91 -10.10
C PHE A 441 -28.49 -25.54 -8.90
N THR A 442 -28.27 -24.34 -8.35
CA THR A 442 -29.09 -23.79 -7.27
C THR A 442 -30.13 -22.83 -7.81
N GLU A 443 -31.39 -23.00 -7.41
CA GLU A 443 -32.45 -22.05 -7.73
C GLU A 443 -32.47 -20.90 -6.70
N TYR A 444 -32.53 -19.66 -7.20
CA TYR A 444 -32.46 -18.49 -6.34
C TYR A 444 -33.66 -18.34 -5.42
N ALA A 445 -34.86 -18.72 -5.87
CA ALA A 445 -36.09 -18.54 -5.12
C ALA A 445 -36.12 -19.31 -3.79
N ASP A 446 -35.61 -20.55 -3.78
CA ASP A 446 -35.67 -21.44 -2.63
C ASP A 446 -34.30 -21.85 -2.07
N GLN A 447 -33.21 -21.47 -2.76
CA GLN A 447 -31.83 -21.81 -2.41
C GLN A 447 -31.58 -23.34 -2.36
N ARG A 448 -32.38 -24.13 -3.07
CA ARG A 448 -32.23 -25.60 -3.12
C ARG A 448 -31.40 -26.01 -4.33
N LEU A 449 -30.73 -27.15 -4.20
CA LEU A 449 -29.95 -27.76 -5.26
C LEU A 449 -30.84 -28.66 -6.12
N TYR A 450 -30.80 -28.43 -7.43
CA TYR A 450 -31.53 -29.15 -8.46
C TYR A 450 -30.56 -29.88 -9.39
N ARG A 451 -31.05 -30.96 -10.00
CA ARG A 451 -30.34 -31.75 -11.00
C ARG A 451 -31.15 -31.79 -12.30
N SER A 452 -30.51 -31.51 -13.42
CA SER A 452 -31.05 -31.64 -14.77
C SER A 452 -30.12 -32.52 -15.62
N SER A 453 -30.68 -33.52 -16.29
CA SER A 453 -29.95 -34.29 -17.31
C SER A 453 -29.85 -33.44 -18.58
N ALA A 454 -28.63 -33.15 -19.03
CA ALA A 454 -28.43 -32.39 -20.25
C ALA A 454 -28.77 -33.27 -21.48
N GLY A 455 -30.03 -33.29 -21.91
CA GLY A 455 -30.39 -33.99 -23.15
C GLY A 455 -31.78 -34.61 -23.25
N ALA A 456 -32.77 -34.20 -22.44
CA ALA A 456 -34.17 -34.53 -22.72
C ALA A 456 -34.92 -33.23 -23.03
N ASP A 457 -35.44 -33.14 -24.27
CA ASP A 457 -36.45 -32.15 -24.67
C ASP A 457 -37.69 -32.23 -23.77
#